data_AF-A0A3S6QPA4-F1
#
_entry.id   AF-A0A3S6QPA4-F1
#
_cell.length_a   1.000
_cell.length_b   1.000
_cell.length_c   1.000
_cell.angle_alpha   90.00
_cell.angle_beta   90.00
_cell.angle_gamma   90.00
#
_symmetry.space_group_name_H-M   'P 1'
#
loop_
_entity.id
_entity.type
_entity.pdbx_description
1 polymer ?
#
loop_
_entity_poly.entity_id
_entity_poly.type
_entity_poly.pdbx_seq_one_letter_code
_entity_poly.pdbx_strand_id
1 'polypeptide(L)'
;MIKYVFYGLLILIFLCFQKKLGECIYKSQVLVKLLSFSPIFNFSYPENFGNLIGINYEKQVLYFSLVCLKLGTFYFVICSQEINNKKYHLFKFFSLKKIQKKVPTDICINEKYESYKKYLSLISKKKIEQHAEILKNHKAEDNRTIAAEETKINIYMVVTSIIFPVDLNYLSKLDTKSFAILGIIFAYQYINILGLISEFLKVKAVKKITLKSQLFSSNPLKAMVLALYYDHINLYVQNRFIVTLVKNMEIYIAYTLFTTFFYLLS
;
A
#
# COMPACT_ATOMS: atom_id res chain seq x y z
N MET A 1 -33.04 -26.34 10.91
CA MET A 1 -33.81 -25.15 10.50
C MET A 1 -33.30 -23.86 11.15
N ILE A 2 -33.12 -23.80 12.47
CA ILE A 2 -32.72 -22.58 13.22
C ILE A 2 -31.37 -21.96 12.77
N LYS A 3 -30.35 -22.78 12.42
CA LYS A 3 -29.06 -22.28 11.91
C LYS A 3 -29.19 -21.49 10.60
N TYR A 4 -30.02 -21.95 9.66
CA TYR A 4 -30.21 -21.27 8.37
C TYR A 4 -31.00 -19.96 8.51
N VAL A 5 -31.93 -19.90 9.45
CA VAL A 5 -32.64 -18.67 9.82
C VAL A 5 -31.65 -17.65 10.42
N PHE A 6 -30.70 -18.09 11.25
CA PHE A 6 -29.67 -17.22 11.83
C PHE A 6 -28.72 -16.64 10.77
N TYR A 7 -28.25 -17.44 9.81
CA TYR A 7 -27.44 -16.95 8.69
C TYR A 7 -28.23 -16.01 7.77
N GLY A 8 -29.50 -16.33 7.49
CA GLY A 8 -30.39 -15.46 6.73
C GLY A 8 -30.64 -14.13 7.42
N LEU A 9 -30.80 -14.14 8.75
CA LEU A 9 -30.95 -12.94 9.57
C LEU A 9 -29.66 -12.12 9.62
N LEU A 10 -28.50 -12.76 9.72
CA LEU A 10 -27.19 -12.10 9.67
C LEU A 10 -26.93 -11.46 8.31
N ILE A 11 -27.33 -12.12 7.22
CA ILE A 11 -27.25 -11.56 5.85
C ILE A 11 -28.24 -10.41 5.68
N LEU A 12 -29.47 -10.50 6.21
CA LEU A 12 -30.45 -9.42 6.16
C LEU A 12 -30.04 -8.21 7.03
N ILE A 13 -29.54 -8.46 8.24
CA ILE A 13 -28.96 -7.43 9.10
C ILE A 13 -27.76 -6.82 8.38
N PHE A 14 -26.89 -7.62 7.76
CA PHE A 14 -25.75 -7.14 6.97
C PHE A 14 -26.18 -6.27 5.79
N LEU A 15 -27.19 -6.68 5.00
CA LEU A 15 -27.73 -5.92 3.87
C LEU A 15 -28.43 -4.62 4.31
N CYS A 16 -29.16 -4.65 5.44
CA CYS A 16 -29.79 -3.47 6.04
C CYS A 16 -28.76 -2.51 6.64
N PHE A 17 -27.73 -3.03 7.31
CA PHE A 17 -26.63 -2.25 7.87
C PHE A 17 -25.83 -1.62 6.72
N GLN A 18 -25.53 -2.36 5.65
CA GLN A 18 -24.83 -1.90 4.45
C GLN A 18 -25.48 -0.68 3.79
N LYS A 19 -26.80 -0.72 3.60
CA LYS A 19 -27.53 0.35 2.88
C LYS A 19 -27.53 1.66 3.66
N LYS A 20 -27.75 1.60 4.99
CA LYS A 20 -27.66 2.76 5.89
C LYS A 20 -26.23 3.22 6.17
N LEU A 21 -25.28 2.29 6.31
CA LEU A 21 -23.86 2.64 6.51
C LEU A 21 -23.30 3.34 5.28
N GLY A 22 -23.56 2.86 4.06
CA GLY A 22 -23.03 3.46 2.83
C GLY A 22 -23.36 4.96 2.72
N GLU A 23 -24.59 5.34 3.10
CA GLU A 23 -25.07 6.73 3.09
C GLU A 23 -24.48 7.56 4.25
N CYS A 24 -24.36 7.00 5.46
CA CYS A 24 -23.76 7.68 6.62
C CYS A 24 -22.22 7.82 6.53
N ILE A 25 -21.55 6.82 5.98
CA ILE A 25 -20.09 6.71 5.88
C ILE A 25 -19.54 7.64 4.80
N TYR A 26 -20.30 7.89 3.73
CA TYR A 26 -19.94 8.86 2.71
C TYR A 26 -19.67 10.27 3.29
N LYS A 27 -20.27 10.61 4.44
CA LYS A 27 -20.08 11.89 5.12
C LYS A 27 -18.92 11.92 6.12
N SER A 28 -18.38 10.77 6.57
CA SER A 28 -17.35 10.71 7.61
C SER A 28 -16.08 10.01 7.14
N GLN A 29 -15.12 10.81 6.64
CA GLN A 29 -13.82 10.32 6.16
C GLN A 29 -13.04 9.53 7.22
N VAL A 30 -13.23 9.86 8.50
CA VAL A 30 -12.55 9.20 9.63
C VAL A 30 -13.04 7.76 9.82
N LEU A 31 -14.36 7.54 9.74
CA LEU A 31 -14.94 6.22 9.95
C LEU A 31 -14.59 5.26 8.80
N VAL A 32 -14.63 5.75 7.55
CA VAL A 32 -14.19 4.98 6.38
C VAL A 32 -12.72 4.55 6.56
N LYS A 33 -11.87 5.47 7.04
CA LYS A 33 -10.44 5.22 7.24
C LYS A 33 -10.21 4.13 8.29
N LEU A 34 -10.90 4.19 9.43
CA LEU A 34 -10.83 3.15 10.46
C LEU A 34 -11.27 1.78 9.91
N LEU A 35 -12.42 1.74 9.24
CA LEU A 35 -12.94 0.49 8.67
C LEU A 35 -12.05 -0.06 7.54
N SER A 36 -11.27 0.77 6.86
CA SER A 36 -10.34 0.31 5.81
C SER A 36 -9.17 -0.55 6.33
N PHE A 37 -8.91 -0.51 7.64
CA PHE A 37 -7.89 -1.31 8.29
C PHE A 37 -8.46 -2.51 9.05
N SER A 38 -9.77 -2.53 9.31
CA SER A 38 -10.42 -3.65 9.98
C SER A 38 -10.46 -4.89 9.08
N PRO A 39 -10.15 -6.10 9.60
CA PRO A 39 -10.34 -7.35 8.85
C PRO A 39 -11.81 -7.74 8.71
N ILE A 40 -12.70 -7.14 9.51
CA ILE A 40 -14.14 -7.40 9.51
C ILE A 40 -14.88 -6.08 9.19
N PHE A 41 -15.90 -6.12 8.34
CA PHE A 41 -16.62 -4.94 7.87
C PHE A 41 -15.69 -3.90 7.24
N ASN A 42 -14.88 -4.34 6.28
CA ASN A 42 -13.84 -3.54 5.68
C ASN A 42 -14.35 -2.70 4.51
N PHE A 43 -14.01 -1.42 4.52
CA PHE A 43 -14.09 -0.55 3.35
C PHE A 43 -12.74 -0.52 2.64
N SER A 44 -12.63 -1.26 1.55
CA SER A 44 -11.41 -1.29 0.76
C SER A 44 -11.52 -0.44 -0.49
N TYR A 45 -10.46 0.31 -0.73
CA TYR A 45 -10.18 0.87 -2.03
C TYR A 45 -8.95 0.16 -2.59
N PRO A 46 -9.14 -0.87 -3.45
CA PRO A 46 -8.04 -1.71 -3.90
C PRO A 46 -6.92 -0.86 -4.52
N GLU A 47 -7.27 0.20 -5.26
CA GLU A 47 -6.29 0.98 -6.02
C GLU A 47 -5.44 1.98 -5.21
N ASN A 48 -5.76 2.18 -3.93
CA ASN A 48 -5.12 3.22 -3.11
C ASN A 48 -4.91 2.80 -1.64
N PHE A 49 -4.98 1.50 -1.33
CA PHE A 49 -4.47 0.90 -0.10
C PHE A 49 -4.93 1.59 1.21
N GLY A 50 -6.22 1.92 1.31
CA GLY A 50 -6.79 2.58 2.50
C GLY A 50 -6.41 4.07 2.64
N ASN A 51 -5.69 4.64 1.67
CA ASN A 51 -5.42 6.08 1.64
C ASN A 51 -6.60 6.80 0.96
N LEU A 52 -7.48 7.33 1.79
CA LEU A 52 -8.73 7.98 1.37
C LEU A 52 -8.59 9.49 1.09
N ILE A 53 -7.37 10.02 1.12
CA ILE A 53 -7.12 11.45 0.94
C ILE A 53 -7.24 11.81 -0.55
N GLY A 54 -8.16 12.72 -0.88
CA GLY A 54 -8.35 13.26 -2.24
C GLY A 54 -9.17 12.37 -3.18
N ILE A 55 -9.96 11.44 -2.65
CA ILE A 55 -10.80 10.55 -3.47
C ILE A 55 -11.98 11.33 -4.05
N ASN A 56 -12.06 11.33 -5.38
CA ASN A 56 -13.31 11.64 -6.08
C ASN A 56 -14.15 10.36 -6.13
N TYR A 57 -15.07 10.24 -5.17
CA TYR A 57 -15.89 9.03 -4.94
C TYR A 57 -16.77 8.65 -6.14
N GLU A 58 -17.02 9.57 -7.07
CA GLU A 58 -17.81 9.31 -8.28
C GLU A 58 -17.04 8.49 -9.32
N LYS A 59 -15.71 8.58 -9.36
CA LYS A 59 -14.87 7.95 -10.40
C LYS A 59 -14.22 6.64 -9.96
N GLN A 60 -14.32 6.30 -8.68
CA GLN A 60 -13.45 5.34 -8.02
C GLN A 60 -14.26 4.20 -7.38
N VAL A 61 -13.96 2.94 -7.73
CA VAL A 61 -14.74 1.77 -7.26
C VAL A 61 -14.45 1.43 -5.79
N LEU A 62 -15.36 1.84 -4.90
CA LEU A 62 -15.32 1.51 -3.47
C LEU A 62 -15.91 0.11 -3.21
N TYR A 63 -15.22 -0.69 -2.39
CA TYR A 63 -15.68 -1.99 -1.96
C TYR A 63 -16.00 -1.96 -0.48
N PHE A 64 -17.15 -2.54 -0.13
CA PHE A 64 -17.41 -2.94 1.25
C PHE A 64 -17.43 -4.46 1.33
N SER A 65 -16.91 -5.01 2.42
CA SER A 65 -16.72 -6.45 2.58
C SER A 65 -16.92 -6.93 4.00
N LEU A 66 -17.48 -8.13 4.16
CA LEU A 66 -17.61 -8.77 5.47
C LEU A 66 -16.27 -9.09 6.08
N VAL A 67 -15.42 -9.75 5.29
CA VAL A 67 -14.08 -10.13 5.73
C VAL A 67 -13.09 -9.70 4.67
N CYS A 68 -12.02 -9.05 5.11
CA CYS A 68 -10.93 -8.59 4.26
C CYS A 68 -9.62 -9.00 4.94
N LEU A 69 -9.06 -10.10 4.46
CA LEU A 69 -7.75 -10.56 4.88
C LEU A 69 -6.71 -9.93 3.97
N LYS A 70 -5.90 -9.06 4.57
CA LYS A 70 -4.71 -8.53 3.92
C LYS A 70 -3.59 -9.56 4.13
N LEU A 71 -2.85 -9.85 3.07
CA LEU A 71 -1.75 -10.81 3.04
C LEU A 71 -0.57 -10.13 2.34
N GLY A 72 0.14 -9.29 3.09
CA GLY A 72 1.19 -8.43 2.58
C GLY A 72 0.66 -7.49 1.50
N THR A 73 0.94 -7.80 0.24
CA THR A 73 0.50 -7.00 -0.91
C THR A 73 -0.79 -7.50 -1.56
N PHE A 74 -1.40 -8.53 -1.02
CA PHE A 74 -2.66 -9.09 -1.51
C PHE A 74 -3.81 -8.80 -0.55
N TYR A 75 -5.02 -8.69 -1.09
CA TYR A 75 -6.26 -8.64 -0.33
C TYR A 75 -7.12 -9.80 -0.77
N PHE A 76 -7.49 -10.64 0.18
CA PHE A 76 -8.53 -11.63 0.00
C PHE A 76 -9.79 -11.15 0.69
N VAL A 77 -10.84 -11.00 -0.10
CA VAL A 77 -12.08 -10.38 0.34
C VAL A 77 -13.23 -11.37 0.18
N ILE A 78 -13.99 -11.53 1.26
CA ILE A 78 -15.15 -12.42 1.34
C ILE A 78 -16.41 -11.57 1.49
N CYS A 79 -17.42 -11.92 0.70
CA CYS A 79 -18.71 -11.23 0.62
C CYS A 79 -18.53 -9.72 0.48
N SER A 80 -18.09 -9.30 -0.71
CA SER A 80 -17.86 -7.90 -1.05
C SER A 80 -18.92 -7.36 -2.01
N GLN A 81 -19.13 -6.05 -1.93
CA GLN A 81 -19.98 -5.30 -2.84
C GLN A 81 -19.23 -4.08 -3.36
N GLU A 82 -19.24 -3.89 -4.68
CA GLU A 82 -18.91 -2.63 -5.33
C GLU A 82 -20.02 -1.63 -5.05
N ILE A 83 -19.75 -0.59 -4.27
CA ILE A 83 -20.78 0.37 -3.86
C ILE A 83 -21.29 1.16 -5.07
N ASN A 84 -20.38 1.61 -5.94
CA ASN A 84 -20.72 2.43 -7.09
C ASN A 84 -21.46 1.64 -8.18
N ASN A 85 -21.05 0.39 -8.40
CA ASN A 85 -21.59 -0.46 -9.48
C ASN A 85 -22.65 -1.47 -9.00
N LYS A 86 -22.92 -1.52 -7.68
CA LYS A 86 -23.81 -2.48 -7.02
C LYS A 86 -23.53 -3.95 -7.37
N LYS A 87 -22.29 -4.29 -7.71
CA LYS A 87 -21.88 -5.67 -8.04
C LYS A 87 -21.47 -6.43 -6.79
N TYR A 88 -21.99 -7.65 -6.63
CA TYR A 88 -21.68 -8.52 -5.50
C TYR A 88 -20.64 -9.57 -5.90
N HIS A 89 -19.68 -9.82 -5.02
CA HIS A 89 -18.65 -10.83 -5.20
C HIS A 89 -18.51 -11.65 -3.92
N LEU A 90 -18.72 -12.97 -4.01
CA LEU A 90 -18.61 -13.86 -2.85
C LEU A 90 -17.15 -14.01 -2.39
N PHE A 91 -16.24 -14.17 -3.35
CA PHE A 91 -14.80 -14.19 -3.12
C PHE A 91 -14.12 -13.29 -4.14
N LYS A 92 -13.23 -12.42 -3.70
CA LYS A 92 -12.45 -11.55 -4.58
C LYS A 92 -11.03 -11.43 -4.08
N PHE A 93 -10.08 -11.62 -4.98
CA PHE A 93 -8.66 -11.47 -4.70
C PHE A 93 -8.14 -10.23 -5.42
N PHE A 94 -7.61 -9.29 -4.66
CA PHE A 94 -6.90 -8.14 -5.19
C PHE A 94 -5.41 -8.33 -4.95
N SER A 95 -4.61 -8.06 -5.97
CA SER A 95 -3.16 -7.96 -5.83
C SER A 95 -2.77 -6.51 -6.03
N LEU A 96 -1.95 -5.96 -5.13
CA LEU A 96 -1.25 -4.71 -5.37
C LEU A 96 -0.53 -4.74 -6.72
N LYS A 97 -0.01 -5.90 -7.18
CA LYS A 97 0.63 -6.01 -8.49
C LYS A 97 -0.30 -5.70 -9.67
N LYS A 98 -1.61 -5.96 -9.54
CA LYS A 98 -2.61 -5.58 -10.55
C LYS A 98 -3.01 -4.10 -10.43
N ILE A 99 -2.91 -3.54 -9.22
CA ILE A 99 -3.06 -2.10 -8.93
C ILE A 99 -1.77 -1.31 -9.26
N GLN A 100 -0.64 -2.00 -9.38
CA GLN A 100 0.67 -1.53 -9.86
C GLN A 100 0.70 -1.34 -11.39
N LYS A 101 -0.44 -1.01 -12.02
CA LYS A 101 -0.39 -0.09 -13.17
C LYS A 101 0.25 1.27 -12.82
N LYS A 102 0.58 1.49 -11.53
CA LYS A 102 1.43 2.56 -10.99
C LYS A 102 2.93 2.23 -10.90
N VAL A 103 3.39 0.97 -11.06
CA VAL A 103 4.79 0.73 -11.45
C VAL A 103 4.85 1.19 -12.90
N PRO A 104 5.72 2.13 -13.27
CA PRO A 104 5.68 2.66 -14.59
C PRO A 104 6.23 1.51 -15.44
N THR A 105 5.33 0.85 -16.14
CA THR A 105 5.69 -0.10 -17.18
C THR A 105 6.58 0.65 -18.14
N ASP A 106 7.58 -0.01 -18.71
CA ASP A 106 8.51 0.62 -19.66
C ASP A 106 7.75 1.45 -20.71
N ILE A 107 6.55 1.00 -21.10
CA ILE A 107 5.61 1.69 -21.98
C ILE A 107 5.19 3.07 -21.46
N CYS A 108 4.70 3.20 -20.22
CA CYS A 108 4.25 4.49 -19.67
C CYS A 108 5.44 5.43 -19.35
N ILE A 109 6.58 4.89 -18.93
CA ILE A 109 7.81 5.68 -18.79
C ILE A 109 8.22 6.21 -20.16
N ASN A 110 8.22 5.36 -21.18
CA ASN A 110 8.64 5.71 -22.53
C ASN A 110 7.71 6.75 -23.16
N GLU A 111 6.40 6.69 -22.94
CA GLU A 111 5.47 7.72 -23.41
C GLU A 111 5.76 9.10 -22.78
N LYS A 112 5.94 9.15 -21.45
CA LYS A 112 6.30 10.39 -20.75
C LYS A 112 7.69 10.87 -21.16
N TYR A 113 8.64 9.97 -21.31
CA TYR A 113 10.01 10.25 -21.73
C TYR A 113 10.06 10.84 -23.15
N GLU A 114 9.38 10.21 -24.11
CA GLU A 114 9.33 10.69 -25.50
C GLU A 114 8.54 12.00 -25.61
N SER A 115 7.47 12.18 -24.84
CA SER A 115 6.75 13.46 -24.75
C SER A 115 7.65 14.57 -24.20
N TYR A 116 8.40 14.29 -23.12
CA TYR A 116 9.32 15.25 -22.52
C TYR A 116 10.52 15.56 -23.43
N LYS A 117 11.02 14.57 -24.17
CA LYS A 117 12.06 14.75 -25.20
C LYS A 117 11.60 15.69 -26.32
N LYS A 118 10.36 15.53 -26.80
CA LYS A 118 9.75 16.48 -27.74
C LYS A 118 9.63 17.87 -27.12
N TYR A 119 9.17 17.99 -25.87
CA TYR A 119 9.10 19.27 -25.18
C TYR A 119 10.47 19.97 -25.07
N LEU A 120 11.53 19.25 -24.71
CA LEU A 120 12.91 19.79 -24.64
C LEU A 120 13.45 20.26 -26.00
N SER A 121 12.87 19.80 -27.12
CA SER A 121 13.21 20.30 -28.45
C SER A 121 12.59 21.66 -28.76
N LEU A 122 11.49 22.02 -28.09
CA LEU A 122 10.68 23.22 -28.35
C LEU A 122 11.02 24.41 -27.43
N ILE A 123 11.77 24.19 -26.36
CA ILE A 123 12.09 25.22 -25.36
C ILE A 123 13.51 25.78 -25.51
N SER A 124 13.70 27.00 -24.99
CA SER A 124 14.99 27.68 -25.01
C SER A 124 16.01 27.03 -24.06
N LYS A 125 17.31 27.23 -24.36
CA LYS A 125 18.42 26.71 -23.53
C LYS A 125 18.32 27.13 -22.06
N LYS A 126 17.97 28.40 -21.80
CA LYS A 126 17.75 28.93 -20.44
C LYS A 126 16.65 28.17 -19.68
N LYS A 127 15.55 27.80 -20.36
CA LYS A 127 14.50 26.97 -19.75
C LYS A 127 15.00 25.55 -19.48
N ILE A 128 15.81 24.96 -20.37
CA ILE A 128 16.40 23.64 -20.16
C ILE A 128 17.28 23.64 -18.90
N GLU A 129 18.08 24.69 -18.67
CA GLU A 129 18.91 24.85 -17.47
C GLU A 129 18.05 24.95 -16.20
N GLN A 130 16.96 25.73 -16.22
CA GLN A 130 16.00 25.81 -15.12
C GLN A 130 15.37 24.44 -14.81
N HIS A 131 14.97 23.68 -15.83
CA HIS A 131 14.45 22.33 -15.65
C HIS A 131 15.52 21.39 -15.06
N ALA A 132 16.79 21.53 -15.45
CA ALA A 132 17.89 20.74 -14.90
C ALA A 132 18.03 20.96 -13.38
N GLU A 133 17.95 22.21 -12.93
CA GLU A 133 18.03 22.58 -11.51
C GLU A 133 16.83 22.03 -10.72
N ILE A 134 15.61 22.23 -11.23
CA ILE A 134 14.39 21.69 -10.62
C ILE A 134 14.46 20.18 -10.46
N LEU A 135 14.88 19.45 -11.51
CA LEU A 135 14.96 17.99 -11.47
C LEU A 135 16.07 17.49 -10.54
N LYS A 136 17.20 18.21 -10.41
CA LYS A 136 18.22 17.89 -9.40
C LYS A 136 17.66 18.02 -7.99
N ASN A 137 16.90 19.08 -7.72
CA ASN A 137 16.28 19.32 -6.42
C ASN A 137 15.26 18.23 -6.09
N HIS A 138 14.36 17.90 -7.03
CA HIS A 138 13.42 16.79 -6.84
C HIS A 138 14.12 15.46 -6.61
N LYS A 139 15.16 15.15 -7.39
CA LYS A 139 15.95 13.93 -7.19
C LYS A 139 16.58 13.89 -5.79
N ALA A 140 17.10 15.00 -5.29
CA ALA A 140 17.66 15.07 -3.94
C ALA A 140 16.59 14.85 -2.86
N GLU A 141 15.40 15.46 -3.02
CA GLU A 141 14.26 15.28 -2.13
C GLU A 141 13.75 13.84 -2.13
N ASP A 142 13.50 13.25 -3.31
CA ASP A 142 13.03 11.88 -3.46
C ASP A 142 14.01 10.88 -2.81
N ASN A 143 15.32 11.07 -2.99
CA ASN A 143 16.33 10.22 -2.34
C ASN A 143 16.32 10.37 -0.81
N ARG A 144 16.12 11.58 -0.28
CA ARG A 144 15.98 11.80 1.16
C ARG A 144 14.75 11.11 1.71
N THR A 145 13.61 11.20 1.03
CA THR A 145 12.39 10.49 1.45
C THR A 145 12.60 8.99 1.44
N ILE A 146 13.16 8.43 0.36
CA ILE A 146 13.44 7.00 0.28
C ILE A 146 14.35 6.57 1.45
N ALA A 147 15.45 7.29 1.71
CA ALA A 147 16.35 6.96 2.81
C ALA A 147 15.66 7.00 4.20
N ALA A 148 14.79 7.99 4.43
CA ALA A 148 14.02 8.09 5.67
C ALA A 148 13.05 6.90 5.84
N GLU A 149 12.33 6.54 4.77
CA GLU A 149 11.39 5.43 4.79
C GLU A 149 12.08 4.06 4.87
N GLU A 150 13.23 3.89 4.22
CA GLU A 150 14.10 2.70 4.37
C GLU A 150 14.57 2.54 5.83
N THR A 151 14.90 3.65 6.49
CA THR A 151 15.29 3.63 7.91
C THR A 151 14.14 3.15 8.79
N LYS A 152 12.90 3.59 8.53
CA LYS A 152 11.71 3.09 9.26
C LYS A 152 11.52 1.59 9.06
N ILE A 153 11.64 1.09 7.84
CA ILE A 153 11.51 -0.35 7.56
C ILE A 153 12.59 -1.14 8.32
N ASN A 154 13.82 -0.65 8.39
CA ASN A 154 14.87 -1.29 9.18
C ASN A 154 14.53 -1.33 10.67
N ILE A 155 14.03 -0.23 11.23
CA ILE A 155 13.56 -0.18 12.62
C ILE A 155 12.44 -1.22 12.84
N TYR A 156 11.49 -1.31 11.91
CA TYR A 156 10.39 -2.27 11.95
C TYR A 156 10.84 -3.72 11.89
N MET A 157 11.86 -4.05 11.10
CA MET A 157 12.47 -5.38 11.11
C MET A 157 13.09 -5.71 12.47
N VAL A 158 13.80 -4.76 13.09
CA VAL A 158 14.40 -4.94 14.42
C VAL A 158 13.32 -5.11 15.48
N VAL A 159 12.32 -4.24 15.51
CA VAL A 159 11.19 -4.29 16.46
C VAL A 159 10.47 -5.63 16.35
N THR A 160 10.15 -6.08 15.13
CA THR A 160 9.51 -7.38 14.90
C THR A 160 10.37 -8.55 15.38
N SER A 161 11.69 -8.48 15.17
CA SER A 161 12.63 -9.51 15.62
C SER A 161 12.75 -9.60 17.14
N ILE A 162 12.51 -8.48 17.85
CA ILE A 162 12.51 -8.43 19.32
C ILE A 162 11.18 -8.94 19.89
N ILE A 163 10.05 -8.55 19.29
CA ILE A 163 8.72 -8.91 19.82
C ILE A 163 8.40 -10.38 19.54
N PHE A 164 8.81 -10.92 18.39
CA PHE A 164 8.53 -12.30 18.01
C PHE A 164 8.88 -13.35 19.08
N PRO A 165 10.10 -13.38 19.66
CA PRO A 165 10.42 -14.32 20.74
C PRO A 165 9.62 -14.07 22.02
N VAL A 166 9.23 -12.82 22.31
CA VAL A 166 8.37 -12.50 23.47
C VAL A 166 6.99 -13.13 23.30
N ASP A 167 6.37 -12.95 22.13
CA ASP A 167 5.07 -13.54 21.82
C ASP A 167 5.13 -15.07 21.83
N LEU A 168 6.18 -15.69 21.30
CA LEU A 168 6.35 -17.15 21.34
C LEU A 168 6.47 -17.68 22.78
N ASN A 169 7.23 -17.01 23.64
CA ASN A 169 7.38 -17.39 25.04
C ASN A 169 6.08 -17.18 25.84
N TYR A 170 5.24 -16.22 25.45
CA TYR A 170 3.92 -16.06 26.03
C TYR A 170 2.98 -17.19 25.57
N LEU A 171 2.92 -17.43 24.25
CA LEU A 171 2.08 -18.48 23.67
C LEU A 171 2.34 -19.86 24.27
N SER A 172 3.60 -20.21 24.58
CA SER A 172 3.96 -21.50 25.17
C SER A 172 3.38 -21.74 26.58
N LYS A 173 2.93 -20.68 27.27
CA LYS A 173 2.36 -20.75 28.62
C LYS A 173 0.83 -20.82 28.64
N LEU A 174 0.19 -20.70 27.48
CA LEU A 174 -1.26 -20.68 27.37
C LEU A 174 -1.86 -22.09 27.36
N ASP A 175 -3.14 -22.17 27.73
CA ASP A 175 -3.94 -23.36 27.48
C ASP A 175 -4.18 -23.55 25.98
N THR A 176 -4.56 -24.78 25.59
CA THR A 176 -4.68 -25.16 24.17
C THR A 176 -5.65 -24.29 23.38
N LYS A 177 -6.74 -23.80 23.99
CA LYS A 177 -7.74 -22.98 23.29
C LYS A 177 -7.22 -21.57 23.05
N SER A 178 -6.64 -20.94 24.09
CA SER A 178 -6.08 -19.59 23.96
C SER A 178 -4.85 -19.59 23.05
N PHE A 179 -4.02 -20.63 23.10
CA PHE A 179 -2.92 -20.84 22.16
C PHE A 179 -3.41 -20.87 20.71
N ALA A 180 -4.49 -21.62 20.41
CA ALA A 180 -5.00 -21.71 19.05
C ALA A 180 -5.51 -20.36 18.53
N ILE A 181 -6.26 -19.60 19.34
CA ILE A 181 -6.81 -18.30 18.94
C ILE A 181 -5.69 -17.27 18.77
N LEU A 182 -4.84 -17.10 19.78
CA LEU A 182 -3.78 -16.10 19.77
C LEU A 182 -2.67 -16.46 18.79
N GLY A 183 -2.34 -17.75 18.66
CA GLY A 183 -1.40 -18.23 17.66
C GLY A 183 -1.82 -17.88 16.24
N ILE A 184 -3.11 -17.99 15.91
CA ILE A 184 -3.64 -17.57 14.60
C ILE A 184 -3.52 -16.04 14.41
N ILE A 185 -3.84 -15.25 15.44
CA ILE A 185 -3.75 -13.78 15.39
C ILE A 185 -2.30 -13.35 15.15
N PHE A 186 -1.36 -13.85 15.95
CA PHE A 186 0.06 -13.54 15.79
C PHE A 186 0.59 -14.04 14.45
N ALA A 187 0.27 -15.27 14.04
CA ALA A 187 0.68 -15.80 12.74
C ALA A 187 0.20 -14.89 11.59
N TYR A 188 -1.06 -14.43 11.63
CA TYR A 188 -1.59 -13.49 10.64
C TYR A 188 -0.83 -12.15 10.61
N GLN A 189 -0.53 -11.58 11.79
CA GLN A 189 0.24 -10.34 11.90
C GLN A 189 1.66 -10.52 11.34
N TYR A 190 2.37 -11.57 11.74
CA TYR A 190 3.74 -11.85 11.30
C TYR A 190 3.83 -12.17 9.82
N ILE A 191 2.91 -12.97 9.27
CA ILE A 191 2.85 -13.24 7.83
C ILE A 191 2.69 -11.93 7.04
N ASN A 192 1.87 -11.00 7.54
CA ASN A 192 1.70 -9.70 6.91
C ASN A 192 2.98 -8.85 6.95
N ILE A 193 3.62 -8.74 8.11
CA ILE A 193 4.87 -7.99 8.27
C ILE A 193 5.96 -8.58 7.36
N LEU A 194 6.15 -9.90 7.39
CA LEU A 194 7.11 -10.61 6.54
C LEU A 194 6.81 -10.43 5.04
N GLY A 195 5.53 -10.49 4.65
CA GLY A 195 5.10 -10.23 3.29
C GLY A 195 5.46 -8.82 2.81
N LEU A 196 5.28 -7.81 3.66
CA LEU A 196 5.65 -6.43 3.36
C LEU A 196 7.18 -6.25 3.28
N ILE A 197 7.95 -6.89 4.17
CA ILE A 197 9.43 -6.87 4.14
C ILE A 197 9.94 -7.51 2.85
N SER A 198 9.38 -8.66 2.45
CA SER A 198 9.77 -9.34 1.21
C SER A 198 9.60 -8.44 -0.02
N GLU A 199 8.51 -7.69 -0.09
CA GLU A 199 8.24 -6.78 -1.20
C GLU A 199 9.14 -5.55 -1.19
N PHE A 200 9.51 -5.05 -0.01
CA PHE A 200 10.55 -4.01 0.13
C PHE A 200 11.90 -4.49 -0.41
N LEU A 201 12.35 -5.69 -0.02
CA LEU A 201 13.63 -6.25 -0.49
C LEU A 201 13.67 -6.42 -2.02
N LYS A 202 12.55 -6.78 -2.64
CA LYS A 202 12.43 -6.87 -4.12
C LYS A 202 12.60 -5.52 -4.79
N VAL A 203 12.05 -4.44 -4.23
CA VAL A 203 12.18 -3.09 -4.81
C VAL A 203 13.60 -2.55 -4.66
N LYS A 204 14.27 -2.82 -3.55
CA LYS A 204 15.68 -2.45 -3.35
C LYS A 204 16.61 -3.12 -4.37
N ALA A 205 16.24 -4.30 -4.88
CA ALA A 205 17.00 -5.04 -5.88
C ALA A 205 16.87 -4.49 -7.31
N VAL A 206 15.95 -3.55 -7.58
CA VAL A 206 15.80 -2.97 -8.92
C VAL A 206 17.03 -2.12 -9.27
N LYS A 207 17.73 -2.51 -10.35
CA LYS A 207 18.95 -1.84 -10.83
C LYS A 207 18.70 -0.36 -11.13
N LYS A 208 19.49 0.51 -10.51
CA LYS A 208 19.58 1.93 -10.87
C LYS A 208 20.21 2.05 -12.27
N ILE A 209 19.54 2.73 -13.20
CA ILE A 209 20.11 2.99 -14.51
C ILE A 209 21.34 3.89 -14.34
N THR A 210 22.48 3.43 -14.84
CA THR A 210 23.74 4.14 -14.73
C THR A 210 23.86 5.13 -15.88
N LEU A 211 24.11 6.40 -15.55
CA LEU A 211 24.28 7.55 -16.47
C LEU A 211 25.38 7.41 -17.55
N LYS A 212 26.01 6.24 -17.68
CA LYS A 212 27.13 5.99 -18.61
C LYS A 212 26.75 6.13 -20.08
N SER A 213 25.47 5.95 -20.46
CA SER A 213 25.05 6.01 -21.87
C SER A 213 24.85 7.42 -22.43
N GLN A 214 24.97 8.48 -21.62
CA GLN A 214 24.59 9.85 -22.04
C GLN A 214 25.76 10.82 -22.27
N LEU A 215 26.97 10.44 -21.86
CA LEU A 215 28.19 11.26 -22.02
C LEU A 215 28.63 11.44 -23.48
N PHE A 216 28.06 10.65 -24.41
CA PHE A 216 28.44 10.65 -25.84
C PHE A 216 27.39 11.26 -26.78
N SER A 217 26.41 12.01 -26.27
CA SER A 217 25.37 12.63 -27.11
C SER A 217 25.79 13.97 -27.71
N SER A 218 25.24 14.32 -28.89
CA SER A 218 25.46 15.59 -29.59
C SER A 218 24.94 16.83 -28.85
N ASN A 219 24.11 16.67 -27.81
CA ASN A 219 23.66 17.76 -26.94
C ASN A 219 23.68 17.32 -25.46
N PRO A 220 24.82 17.50 -24.76
CA PRO A 220 25.03 16.96 -23.42
C PRO A 220 24.01 17.45 -22.39
N LEU A 221 23.63 18.74 -22.47
CA LEU A 221 22.67 19.34 -21.54
C LEU A 221 21.28 18.72 -21.70
N LYS A 222 20.80 18.56 -22.94
CA LYS A 222 19.49 17.92 -23.20
C LYS A 222 19.49 16.45 -22.77
N ALA A 223 20.58 15.72 -23.04
CA ALA A 223 20.69 14.33 -22.61
C ALA A 223 20.69 14.20 -21.08
N MET A 224 21.45 15.05 -20.39
CA MET A 224 21.47 15.11 -18.92
C MET A 224 20.08 15.37 -18.34
N VAL A 225 19.36 16.37 -18.87
CA VAL A 225 18.00 16.69 -18.39
C VAL A 225 17.03 15.54 -18.65
N LEU A 226 17.18 14.81 -19.76
CA LEU A 226 16.40 13.61 -20.04
C LEU A 226 16.69 12.47 -19.06
N ALA A 227 17.94 12.23 -18.68
CA ALA A 227 18.21 11.27 -17.59
C ALA A 227 17.59 11.71 -16.28
N LEU A 228 17.76 12.99 -15.91
CA LEU A 228 17.23 13.49 -14.65
C LEU A 228 15.70 13.34 -14.59
N TYR A 229 15.02 13.55 -15.71
CA TYR A 229 13.57 13.34 -15.81
C TYR A 229 13.18 11.87 -15.71
N TYR A 230 13.91 10.99 -16.39
CA TYR A 230 13.71 9.54 -16.31
C TYR A 230 13.92 9.02 -14.88
N ASP A 231 15.03 9.43 -14.25
CA ASP A 231 15.33 9.13 -12.85
C ASP A 231 14.24 9.64 -11.92
N HIS A 232 13.77 10.88 -12.13
CA HIS A 232 12.71 11.45 -11.31
C HIS A 232 11.41 10.65 -11.40
N ILE A 233 10.97 10.23 -12.59
CA ILE A 233 9.77 9.39 -12.75
C ILE A 233 9.93 8.07 -11.97
N ASN A 234 11.08 7.43 -12.07
CA ASN A 234 11.35 6.18 -11.37
C ASN A 234 11.38 6.35 -9.86
N LEU A 235 12.12 7.35 -9.37
CA LEU A 235 12.23 7.66 -7.95
C LEU A 235 10.88 8.05 -7.35
N TYR A 236 10.10 8.86 -8.07
CA TYR A 236 8.77 9.29 -7.63
C TYR A 236 7.83 8.10 -7.40
N VAL A 237 7.84 7.12 -8.32
CA VAL A 237 7.02 5.92 -8.14
C VAL A 237 7.56 5.05 -7.02
N GLN A 238 8.87 4.80 -7.01
CA GLN A 238 9.51 4.00 -5.96
C GLN A 238 9.19 4.56 -4.58
N ASN A 239 9.30 5.89 -4.42
CA ASN A 239 8.99 6.61 -3.19
C ASN A 239 7.53 6.36 -2.75
N ARG A 240 6.56 6.54 -3.65
CA ARG A 240 5.14 6.25 -3.34
C ARG A 240 4.90 4.82 -2.89
N PHE A 241 5.58 3.85 -3.51
CA PHE A 241 5.47 2.45 -3.14
C PHE A 241 6.06 2.19 -1.76
N ILE A 242 7.28 2.67 -1.49
CA ILE A 242 7.96 2.49 -0.20
C ILE A 242 7.16 3.16 0.93
N VAL A 243 6.69 4.39 0.74
CA VAL A 243 5.82 5.10 1.71
C VAL A 243 4.55 4.30 1.99
N THR A 244 3.97 3.65 0.96
CA THR A 244 2.79 2.80 1.15
C THR A 244 3.14 1.56 1.97
N LEU A 245 4.27 0.90 1.70
CA LEU A 245 4.72 -0.24 2.51
C LEU A 245 4.93 0.15 3.97
N VAL A 246 5.62 1.27 4.24
CA VAL A 246 5.86 1.78 5.59
C VAL A 246 4.56 1.99 6.36
N LYS A 247 3.59 2.70 5.77
CA LYS A 247 2.29 2.94 6.43
C LYS A 247 1.54 1.67 6.80
N ASN A 248 1.69 0.60 6.01
CA ASN A 248 1.06 -0.67 6.34
C ASN A 248 1.83 -1.43 7.41
N MET A 249 3.16 -1.43 7.35
CA MET A 249 3.99 -1.99 8.41
C MET A 249 3.71 -1.32 9.76
N GLU A 250 3.61 0.01 9.79
CA GLU A 250 3.25 0.80 10.97
C GLU A 250 1.99 0.26 11.65
N ILE A 251 0.96 -0.05 10.85
CA ILE A 251 -0.32 -0.55 11.34
C ILE A 251 -0.16 -1.95 11.93
N TYR A 252 0.49 -2.88 11.22
CA TYR A 252 0.68 -4.23 11.75
C TYR A 252 1.57 -4.27 12.99
N ILE A 253 2.60 -3.44 13.04
CA ILE A 253 3.47 -3.35 14.21
C ILE A 253 2.73 -2.75 15.39
N ALA A 254 1.95 -1.69 15.18
CA ALA A 254 1.10 -1.12 16.23
C ALA A 254 0.09 -2.15 16.75
N TYR A 255 -0.55 -2.92 15.86
CA TYR A 255 -1.45 -4.01 16.27
C TYR A 255 -0.71 -5.12 17.02
N THR A 256 0.48 -5.52 16.58
CA THR A 256 1.28 -6.56 17.25
C THR A 256 1.64 -6.07 18.66
N LEU A 257 2.22 -4.88 18.78
CA LEU A 257 2.56 -4.26 20.07
C LEU A 257 1.36 -4.13 21.00
N PHE A 258 0.22 -3.66 20.49
CA PHE A 258 -1.01 -3.54 21.28
C PHE A 258 -1.48 -4.91 21.78
N THR A 259 -1.46 -5.92 20.90
CA THR A 259 -1.84 -7.30 21.22
C THR A 259 -0.91 -7.85 22.30
N THR A 260 0.41 -7.81 22.08
CA THR A 260 1.42 -8.24 23.05
C THR A 260 1.27 -7.53 24.39
N PHE A 261 1.12 -6.21 24.41
CA PHE A 261 1.01 -5.43 25.64
C PHE A 261 -0.27 -5.72 26.42
N PHE A 262 -1.41 -5.80 25.73
CA PHE A 262 -2.69 -6.15 26.35
C PHE A 262 -2.63 -7.51 27.07
N TYR A 263 -1.97 -8.49 26.44
CA TYR A 263 -1.84 -9.83 27.02
C TYR A 263 -0.75 -9.98 28.07
N LEU A 264 0.29 -9.15 28.06
CA LEU A 264 1.27 -9.13 29.15
C LEU A 264 0.73 -8.51 30.44
N LEU A 265 -0.31 -7.68 30.35
CA LEU A 265 -0.98 -7.06 31.50
C LEU A 265 -2.16 -7.86 32.05
N SER A 266 -2.62 -8.88 31.31
CA SER A 266 -3.76 -9.74 31.67
C SER A 266 -3.28 -10.98 32.43
#